data_AF-F0GVV1-F1
#
_entry.id   AF-F0GVV1-F1
#
_cell.length_a   1.000
_cell.length_b   1.000
_cell.length_c   1.000
_cell.angle_alpha   90.00
_cell.angle_beta   90.00
_cell.angle_gamma   90.00
#
_symmetry.space_group_name_H-M   'P 1'
#
loop_
_entity.id
_entity.type
_entity.pdbx_description
1 polymer ?
#
loop_
_entity_poly.entity_id
_entity_poly.type
_entity_poly.pdbx_seq_one_letter_code
_entity_poly.pdbx_strand_id
1 'polypeptide(L)'
;MKKINIHLASFLGLILLITSFFTPILASLIKLNTDTIFRLINSYLIAYFAYMISFMDTKKVLLLFLPLLTFTIINLFIVNGFTPKINKDLVTDIYLNIRNFYDLIGLVGIFFLIEFLSNRIFGNTFTSILGILCLGIFFYYDYSKLLNSIVNFKDIFLYFSVYVMALRVRAANKINPLLYILAIVLLVVEIYINKRFSLNYGYLISFLAIIYLVLKQIRNPHELTFEKFMIFVYIYIFPSVYLALNSFVITDTAIILVLASLITFFIGQILFYFKIKFINYIFVGIN
;
A
#
# COMPACT_ATOMS: atom_id res chain seq x y z
N MET A 1 -24.97 12.95 -18.27
CA MET A 1 -23.67 12.39 -17.84
C MET A 1 -23.65 12.39 -16.31
N LYS A 2 -23.54 11.22 -15.64
CA LYS A 2 -23.43 11.17 -14.17
C LYS A 2 -22.12 11.85 -13.76
N LYS A 3 -22.16 12.78 -12.80
CA LYS A 3 -20.96 13.38 -12.20
C LYS A 3 -20.04 12.25 -11.75
N ILE A 4 -18.87 12.15 -12.39
CA ILE A 4 -17.79 11.30 -11.90
C ILE A 4 -17.27 12.01 -10.66
N ASN A 5 -17.75 11.62 -9.48
CA ASN A 5 -17.21 12.09 -8.21
C ASN A 5 -15.88 11.37 -8.01
N ILE A 6 -14.79 11.94 -8.55
CA ILE A 6 -13.45 11.43 -8.31
C ILE A 6 -13.14 11.63 -6.83
N HIS A 7 -12.98 10.52 -6.11
CA HIS A 7 -12.52 10.56 -4.73
C HIS A 7 -11.01 10.76 -4.74
N LEU A 8 -10.55 11.96 -4.40
CA LEU A 8 -9.14 12.36 -4.43
C LEU A 8 -8.23 11.35 -3.74
N ALA A 9 -8.64 10.81 -2.59
CA ALA A 9 -7.86 9.81 -1.86
C ALA A 9 -7.70 8.48 -2.62
N SER A 10 -8.79 7.98 -3.22
CA SER A 10 -8.76 6.75 -4.00
C SER A 10 -8.02 6.93 -5.31
N PHE A 11 -8.19 8.07 -5.97
CA PHE A 11 -7.48 8.41 -7.19
C PHE A 11 -5.97 8.54 -6.95
N LEU A 12 -5.57 9.24 -5.87
CA LEU A 12 -4.18 9.39 -5.48
C LEU A 12 -3.58 8.04 -5.07
N GLY A 13 -4.33 7.18 -4.37
CA GLY A 13 -3.89 5.82 -4.07
C GLY A 13 -3.65 4.98 -5.32
N LEU A 14 -4.54 5.06 -6.30
CA LEU A 14 -4.38 4.36 -7.58
C LEU A 14 -3.15 4.85 -8.34
N ILE A 15 -2.96 6.16 -8.45
CA ILE A 15 -1.78 6.74 -9.10
C ILE A 15 -0.51 6.28 -8.38
N LEU A 16 -0.46 6.41 -7.05
CA LEU A 16 0.72 6.06 -6.26
C LEU A 16 1.06 4.57 -6.39
N LEU A 17 0.05 3.71 -6.40
CA LEU A 17 0.22 2.27 -6.62
C LEU A 17 0.80 1.98 -8.01
N ILE A 18 0.26 2.58 -9.08
CA ILE A 18 0.79 2.38 -10.43
C ILE A 18 2.22 2.91 -10.51
N THR A 19 2.49 4.12 -9.99
CA THR A 19 3.86 4.66 -9.97
C THR A 19 4.82 3.77 -9.19
N SER A 20 4.36 3.07 -8.15
CA SER A 20 5.18 2.14 -7.36
C SER A 20 5.87 1.10 -8.26
N PHE A 21 5.14 0.56 -9.24
CA PHE A 21 5.66 -0.44 -10.19
C PHE A 21 6.75 0.10 -11.11
N PHE A 22 6.68 1.40 -11.43
CA PHE A 22 7.66 2.08 -12.29
C PHE A 22 8.80 2.75 -11.51
N THR A 23 8.73 2.79 -10.17
CA THR A 23 9.73 3.47 -9.32
C THR A 23 11.17 3.04 -9.60
N PRO A 24 11.51 1.74 -9.78
CA PRO A 24 12.88 1.33 -10.08
C PRO A 24 13.44 1.98 -11.36
N ILE A 25 12.57 2.17 -12.36
CA ILE A 25 12.91 2.79 -13.65
C ILE A 25 12.96 4.32 -13.49
N LEU A 26 11.92 4.91 -12.92
CA LEU A 26 11.79 6.37 -12.74
C LEU A 26 12.91 6.95 -11.86
N ALA A 27 13.30 6.25 -10.79
CA ALA A 27 14.33 6.74 -9.88
C ALA A 27 15.70 6.82 -10.55
N SER A 28 16.04 5.86 -11.43
CA SER A 28 17.27 5.90 -12.22
C SER A 28 17.32 7.11 -13.17
N LEU A 29 16.16 7.51 -13.72
CA LEU A 29 16.03 8.64 -14.63
C LEU A 29 16.09 10.00 -13.91
N ILE A 30 15.51 10.09 -12.71
CA ILE A 30 15.33 11.35 -11.98
C ILE A 30 16.41 11.57 -10.91
N LYS A 31 17.32 10.60 -10.69
CA LYS A 31 18.37 10.62 -9.64
C LYS A 31 17.80 10.85 -8.23
N LEU A 32 16.56 10.41 -7.99
CA LEU A 32 15.93 10.47 -6.67
C LEU A 32 16.23 9.19 -5.88
N ASN A 33 16.28 9.31 -4.56
CA ASN A 33 16.46 8.16 -3.68
C ASN A 33 15.23 7.23 -3.76
N THR A 34 15.42 6.05 -4.34
CA THR A 34 14.39 4.99 -4.49
C THR A 34 13.69 4.69 -3.18
N ASP A 35 14.47 4.59 -2.10
CA ASP A 35 13.99 4.13 -0.80
C ASP A 35 13.05 5.16 -0.19
N THR A 36 13.33 6.44 -0.42
CA THR A 36 12.46 7.53 0.06
C THR A 36 11.14 7.53 -0.70
N ILE A 37 11.16 7.33 -2.01
CA ILE A 37 9.93 7.26 -2.83
C ILE A 37 9.07 6.07 -2.42
N PHE A 38 9.66 4.87 -2.32
CA PHE A 38 8.94 3.68 -1.88
C PHE A 38 8.35 3.85 -0.48
N ARG A 39 9.11 4.44 0.46
CA ARG A 39 8.64 4.70 1.82
C ARG A 39 7.42 5.62 1.85
N LEU A 40 7.41 6.69 1.05
CA LEU A 40 6.27 7.61 0.97
C LEU A 40 5.06 6.93 0.31
N ILE A 41 5.25 6.26 -0.82
CA ILE A 41 4.18 5.54 -1.52
C ILE A 41 3.54 4.48 -0.61
N ASN A 42 4.37 3.63 0.02
CA ASN A 42 3.89 2.57 0.91
C ASN A 42 3.18 3.14 2.12
N SER A 43 3.71 4.22 2.72
CA SER A 43 3.04 4.88 3.86
C SER A 43 1.64 5.35 3.47
N TYR A 44 1.49 5.98 2.30
CA TYR A 44 0.16 6.41 1.82
C TYR A 44 -0.78 5.23 1.59
N LEU A 45 -0.33 4.20 0.87
CA LEU A 45 -1.16 3.04 0.53
C LEU A 45 -1.59 2.26 1.78
N ILE A 46 -0.67 2.06 2.73
CA ILE A 46 -0.97 1.42 4.02
C ILE A 46 -1.98 2.25 4.81
N ALA A 47 -1.80 3.58 4.86
CA ALA A 47 -2.77 4.46 5.50
C ALA A 47 -4.16 4.36 4.85
N TYR A 48 -4.19 4.31 3.51
CA TYR A 48 -5.42 4.16 2.76
C TYR A 48 -6.14 2.83 3.05
N PHE A 49 -5.42 1.70 3.05
CA PHE A 49 -6.01 0.41 3.40
C PHE A 49 -6.47 0.36 4.85
N ALA A 50 -5.65 0.85 5.79
CA ALA A 50 -6.02 0.95 7.20
C ALA A 50 -7.30 1.76 7.40
N TYR A 51 -7.41 2.91 6.74
CA TYR A 51 -8.62 3.72 6.77
C TYR A 51 -9.82 2.92 6.26
N MET A 52 -9.72 2.25 5.11
CA MET A 52 -10.82 1.44 4.58
C MET A 52 -11.21 0.29 5.51
N ILE A 53 -10.22 -0.43 6.08
CA ILE A 53 -10.41 -1.51 7.05
C ILE A 53 -11.17 -1.03 8.29
N SER A 54 -10.93 0.21 8.75
CA SER A 54 -11.63 0.79 9.91
C SER A 54 -13.16 0.92 9.75
N PHE A 55 -13.65 0.86 8.51
CA PHE A 55 -15.08 0.90 8.16
C PHE A 55 -15.63 -0.46 7.71
N MET A 56 -14.86 -1.55 7.86
CA MET A 56 -15.27 -2.89 7.43
C MET A 56 -15.47 -3.82 8.62
N ASP A 57 -16.44 -4.72 8.49
CA ASP A 57 -16.59 -5.83 9.45
C ASP A 57 -15.36 -6.74 9.37
N THR A 58 -14.92 -7.30 10.50
CA THR A 58 -13.76 -8.20 10.58
C THR A 58 -13.82 -9.36 9.58
N LYS A 59 -15.00 -9.94 9.36
CA LYS A 59 -15.23 -10.99 8.36
C LYS A 59 -14.92 -10.50 6.93
N LYS A 60 -15.33 -9.27 6.59
CA LYS A 60 -15.07 -8.66 5.28
C LYS A 60 -13.60 -8.30 5.11
N VAL A 61 -12.92 -7.90 6.19
CA VAL A 61 -11.47 -7.66 6.17
C VAL A 61 -10.71 -8.95 5.86
N LEU A 62 -11.09 -10.08 6.47
CA LEU A 62 -10.48 -11.37 6.13
C LEU A 62 -10.70 -11.77 4.67
N LEU A 63 -11.87 -11.45 4.11
CA LEU A 63 -12.17 -11.68 2.68
C LEU A 63 -11.31 -10.82 1.74
N LEU A 64 -10.80 -9.66 2.19
CA LEU A 64 -9.85 -8.88 1.39
C LEU A 64 -8.60 -9.69 1.06
N PHE A 65 -8.18 -10.62 1.93
CA PHE A 65 -6.98 -11.44 1.72
C PHE A 65 -7.26 -12.73 0.93
N LEU A 66 -8.52 -13.02 0.59
CA LEU A 66 -8.85 -14.22 -0.20
C LEU A 66 -8.18 -14.20 -1.59
N PRO A 67 -8.19 -13.09 -2.35
CA PRO A 67 -7.47 -13.03 -3.63
C PRO A 67 -5.97 -13.29 -3.50
N LEU A 68 -5.36 -12.97 -2.36
CA LEU A 68 -3.95 -13.25 -2.14
C LEU A 68 -3.66 -14.75 -2.22
N LEU A 69 -4.53 -15.58 -1.65
CA LEU A 69 -4.42 -17.03 -1.76
C LEU A 69 -4.68 -17.51 -3.20
N THR A 70 -5.71 -16.97 -3.86
CA THR A 70 -6.09 -17.40 -5.21
C THR A 70 -4.98 -17.08 -6.22
N PHE A 71 -4.44 -15.87 -6.20
CA PHE A 71 -3.36 -15.49 -7.10
C PHE A 71 -2.01 -16.07 -6.73
N THR A 72 -1.76 -16.38 -5.45
CA THR A 72 -0.59 -17.18 -5.07
C THR A 72 -0.62 -18.54 -5.76
N ILE A 73 -1.79 -19.20 -5.77
CA ILE A 73 -1.97 -20.48 -6.48
C ILE A 73 -1.82 -20.30 -7.99
N ILE A 74 -2.45 -19.28 -8.59
CA ILE A 74 -2.32 -19.00 -10.03
C ILE A 74 -0.85 -18.76 -10.42
N ASN A 75 -0.11 -17.99 -9.63
CA ASN A 75 1.29 -17.70 -9.88
C ASN A 75 2.17 -18.96 -9.81
N LEU A 76 1.88 -19.87 -8.88
CA LEU A 76 2.55 -21.16 -8.81
C LEU A 76 2.37 -21.97 -10.10
N PHE A 77 1.17 -21.96 -10.69
CA PHE A 77 0.92 -22.63 -11.97
C PHE A 77 1.59 -21.93 -13.16
N ILE A 78 1.62 -20.59 -13.19
CA ILE A 78 2.29 -19.83 -14.26
C ILE A 78 3.79 -20.17 -14.30
N VAL A 79 4.43 -20.28 -13.14
CA VAL A 79 5.88 -20.51 -13.06
C VAL A 79 6.25 -21.98 -13.26
N ASN A 80 5.51 -22.92 -12.67
CA ASN A 80 5.89 -24.34 -12.67
C ASN A 80 5.22 -25.19 -13.77
N GLY A 81 4.27 -24.61 -14.51
CA GLY A 81 3.38 -25.38 -15.39
C GLY A 81 2.54 -26.41 -14.62
N PHE A 82 1.99 -27.40 -15.32
CA PHE A 82 1.17 -28.47 -14.71
C PHE A 82 2.00 -29.62 -14.10
N THR A 83 3.33 -29.52 -14.07
CA THR A 83 4.20 -30.58 -13.55
C THR A 83 4.49 -30.39 -12.06
N PRO A 84 4.20 -31.36 -11.18
CA PRO A 84 4.35 -31.23 -9.74
C PRO A 84 5.81 -31.40 -9.27
N LYS A 85 6.80 -31.00 -10.08
CA LYS A 85 8.21 -31.02 -9.68
C LYS A 85 8.55 -29.69 -9.01
N ILE A 86 8.30 -29.63 -7.71
CA ILE A 86 8.67 -28.50 -6.87
C ILE A 86 10.18 -28.53 -6.66
N ASN A 87 10.94 -27.75 -7.44
CA ASN A 87 12.37 -27.57 -7.23
C ASN A 87 12.61 -26.50 -6.15
N LYS A 88 13.56 -26.71 -5.23
CA LYS A 88 13.85 -25.78 -4.13
C LYS A 88 14.26 -24.39 -4.63
N ASP A 89 15.01 -24.33 -5.72
CA ASP A 89 15.47 -23.05 -6.30
C ASP A 89 14.29 -22.26 -6.90
N LEU A 90 13.37 -22.94 -7.60
CA LEU A 90 12.13 -22.33 -8.12
C LEU A 90 11.22 -21.83 -7.00
N VAL A 91 11.09 -22.56 -5.88
CA VAL A 91 10.32 -22.09 -4.71
C VAL A 91 10.91 -20.81 -4.14
N THR A 92 12.24 -20.68 -4.18
CA THR A 92 12.95 -19.50 -3.69
C THR A 92 12.72 -18.30 -4.60
N ASP A 93 12.73 -18.50 -5.91
CA ASP A 93 12.41 -17.45 -6.91
C ASP A 93 10.93 -17.03 -6.89
N ILE A 94 10.03 -18.00 -6.72
CA ILE A 94 8.59 -17.76 -6.52
C ILE A 94 8.35 -16.99 -5.22
N TYR A 95 9.01 -17.38 -4.13
CA TYR A 95 8.95 -16.68 -2.86
C TYR A 95 9.43 -15.23 -3.00
N LEU A 96 10.54 -14.99 -3.70
CA LEU A 96 11.05 -13.64 -3.93
C LEU A 96 10.09 -12.78 -4.79
N ASN A 97 9.49 -13.36 -5.83
CA ASN A 97 8.52 -12.64 -6.67
C ASN A 97 7.20 -12.37 -5.95
N ILE A 98 6.64 -13.35 -5.24
CA ILE A 98 5.42 -13.19 -4.43
C ILE A 98 5.65 -12.16 -3.32
N ARG A 99 6.81 -12.23 -2.63
CA ARG A 99 7.21 -11.25 -1.62
C ARG A 99 7.21 -9.85 -2.21
N ASN A 100 7.92 -9.61 -3.31
CA ASN A 100 8.04 -8.26 -3.89
C ASN A 100 6.70 -7.64 -4.31
N PHE A 101 5.71 -8.43 -4.74
CA PHE A 101 4.43 -7.93 -5.24
C PHE A 101 3.29 -7.91 -4.22
N TYR A 102 3.30 -8.83 -3.25
CA TYR A 102 2.26 -8.92 -2.22
C TYR A 102 2.69 -8.35 -0.86
N ASP A 103 3.94 -7.90 -0.72
CA ASP A 103 4.47 -7.37 0.54
C ASP A 103 3.57 -6.28 1.13
N LEU A 104 3.01 -5.39 0.30
CA LEU A 104 2.17 -4.30 0.80
C LEU A 104 0.89 -4.80 1.48
N ILE A 105 0.10 -5.62 0.78
CA ILE A 105 -1.18 -6.10 1.29
C ILE A 105 -0.98 -7.20 2.34
N GLY A 106 0.07 -8.02 2.21
CA GLY A 106 0.47 -8.98 3.24
C GLY A 106 0.86 -8.29 4.55
N LEU A 107 1.63 -7.20 4.47
CA LEU A 107 2.01 -6.38 5.63
C LEU A 107 0.80 -5.68 6.27
N VAL A 108 -0.14 -5.16 5.47
CA VAL A 108 -1.43 -4.68 5.98
C VAL A 108 -2.19 -5.78 6.72
N GLY A 109 -2.17 -7.02 6.22
CA GLY A 109 -2.79 -8.18 6.88
C GLY A 109 -2.13 -8.54 8.22
N ILE A 110 -0.81 -8.53 8.28
CA ILE A 110 -0.06 -8.74 9.52
C ILE A 110 -0.40 -7.64 10.54
N PHE A 111 -0.41 -6.37 10.11
CA PHE A 111 -0.76 -5.25 10.99
C PHE A 111 -2.19 -5.34 11.50
N PHE A 112 -3.13 -5.76 10.66
CA PHE A 112 -4.50 -6.03 11.08
C PHE A 112 -4.56 -7.12 12.15
N LEU A 113 -3.83 -8.23 11.99
CA LEU A 113 -3.79 -9.29 13.00
C LEU A 113 -3.17 -8.82 14.31
N ILE A 114 -2.06 -8.08 14.25
CA ILE A 114 -1.40 -7.50 15.45
C ILE A 114 -2.37 -6.57 16.17
N GLU A 115 -3.01 -5.65 15.45
CA GLU A 115 -3.95 -4.69 16.03
C GLU A 115 -5.18 -5.38 16.62
N PHE A 116 -5.76 -6.35 15.91
CA PHE A 116 -6.93 -7.11 16.34
C PHE A 116 -6.64 -7.90 17.63
N LEU A 117 -5.52 -8.63 17.67
CA LEU A 117 -5.10 -9.39 18.85
C LEU A 117 -4.77 -8.45 20.01
N SER A 118 -4.02 -7.38 19.75
CA SER A 118 -3.60 -6.42 20.75
C SER A 118 -4.79 -5.69 21.38
N ASN A 119 -5.78 -5.28 20.58
CA ASN A 119 -7.00 -4.64 21.07
C ASN A 119 -7.82 -5.58 21.94
N ARG A 120 -7.85 -6.88 21.62
CA ARG A 120 -8.59 -7.88 22.38
C ARG A 120 -7.96 -8.13 23.76
N ILE A 121 -6.63 -8.06 23.87
CA ILE A 121 -5.90 -8.33 25.11
C ILE A 121 -5.77 -7.07 25.98
N PHE A 122 -5.37 -5.94 25.38
CA PHE A 122 -4.94 -4.73 26.10
C PHE A 122 -5.84 -3.51 25.86
N GLY A 123 -6.82 -3.60 24.95
CA GLY A 123 -7.70 -2.49 24.59
C GLY A 123 -7.13 -1.51 23.56
N ASN A 124 -7.98 -0.59 23.08
CA ASN A 124 -7.68 0.32 21.96
C ASN A 124 -6.67 1.43 22.31
N THR A 125 -6.54 1.81 23.57
CA THR A 125 -5.55 2.82 23.99
C THR A 125 -4.13 2.31 23.81
N PHE A 126 -3.91 1.02 24.08
CA PHE A 126 -2.60 0.38 23.99
C PHE A 126 -2.05 0.37 22.55
N THR A 127 -2.88 0.06 21.54
CA THR A 127 -2.43 0.08 20.14
C THR A 127 -2.00 1.47 19.67
N SER A 128 -2.61 2.54 20.19
CA SER A 128 -2.16 3.93 19.91
C SER A 128 -0.76 4.18 20.45
N ILE A 129 -0.53 3.77 21.71
CA ILE A 129 0.74 3.96 22.39
C ILE A 129 1.81 3.19 21.63
N LEU A 130 1.52 1.94 21.24
CA LEU A 130 2.41 1.16 20.38
C LEU A 130 2.72 1.87 19.05
N GLY A 131 1.71 2.43 18.37
CA GLY A 131 1.93 3.20 17.14
C GLY A 131 2.86 4.40 17.32
N ILE A 132 2.72 5.14 18.43
CA ILE A 132 3.60 6.27 18.77
C ILE A 132 5.02 5.77 19.08
N LEU A 133 5.15 4.69 19.84
CA LEU A 133 6.45 4.09 20.17
C LEU A 133 7.17 3.61 18.90
N CYS A 134 6.47 2.98 17.95
CA CYS A 134 7.05 2.55 16.68
C CYS A 134 7.58 3.73 15.85
N LEU A 135 6.89 4.88 15.85
CA LEU A 135 7.39 6.09 15.19
C LEU A 135 8.63 6.66 15.90
N GLY A 136 8.64 6.66 17.24
CA GLY A 136 9.84 7.02 18.01
C GLY A 136 11.03 6.12 17.70
N ILE A 137 10.81 4.81 17.62
CA ILE A 137 11.81 3.81 17.24
C ILE A 137 12.32 4.07 15.82
N PHE A 138 11.45 4.36 14.86
CA PHE A 138 11.84 4.69 13.48
C PHE A 138 12.81 5.90 13.43
N PHE A 139 12.51 6.99 14.13
CA PHE A 139 13.39 8.16 14.18
C PHE A 139 14.69 7.87 14.92
N TYR A 140 14.63 7.10 16.00
CA TYR A 140 15.82 6.66 16.72
C TYR A 140 16.76 5.82 15.84
N TYR A 141 16.22 4.93 15.00
CA TYR A 141 17.01 4.18 14.02
C TYR A 141 17.67 5.06 12.96
N ASP A 142 16.97 6.08 12.48
CA ASP A 142 17.54 6.98 11.47
C ASP A 142 18.72 7.79 12.02
N TYR A 143 18.73 8.01 13.34
CA TYR A 143 19.71 8.85 14.01
C TYR A 143 20.84 8.07 14.70
N SER A 144 20.55 6.88 15.23
CA SER A 144 21.55 6.09 15.96
C SER A 144 22.31 5.13 15.03
N LYS A 145 23.62 5.32 14.91
CA LYS A 145 24.54 4.37 14.24
C LYS A 145 24.75 3.06 15.03
N LEU A 146 24.12 2.93 16.20
CA LEU A 146 24.34 1.86 17.16
C LEU A 146 23.62 0.54 16.80
N LEU A 147 22.58 0.59 15.97
CA LEU A 147 21.81 -0.62 15.59
C LEU A 147 21.90 -0.96 14.10
N ASN A 148 23.12 -0.98 13.55
CA ASN A 148 23.37 -1.35 12.14
C ASN A 148 22.86 -2.75 11.75
N SER A 149 22.65 -3.66 12.72
CA SER A 149 22.14 -5.02 12.46
C SER A 149 20.62 -5.08 12.16
N ILE A 150 19.84 -4.04 12.49
CA ILE A 150 18.36 -4.06 12.38
C ILE A 150 17.85 -3.09 11.30
N VAL A 151 18.76 -2.48 10.53
CA VAL A 151 18.47 -1.47 9.49
C VAL A 151 17.39 -1.92 8.50
N ASN A 152 17.32 -3.22 8.19
CA ASN A 152 16.35 -3.78 7.26
C ASN A 152 14.88 -3.75 7.75
N PHE A 153 14.64 -3.56 9.05
CA PHE A 153 13.28 -3.56 9.62
C PHE A 153 12.77 -2.17 9.99
N LYS A 154 13.59 -1.13 9.84
CA LYS A 154 13.27 0.24 10.24
C LYS A 154 11.93 0.71 9.67
N ASP A 155 11.72 0.50 8.37
CA ASP A 155 10.54 1.01 7.66
C ASP A 155 9.24 0.32 8.11
N ILE A 156 9.31 -0.91 8.64
CA ILE A 156 8.15 -1.61 9.20
C ILE A 156 7.57 -0.86 10.41
N PHE A 157 8.44 -0.32 11.28
CA PHE A 157 7.99 0.46 12.44
C PHE A 157 7.27 1.73 12.01
N LEU A 158 7.76 2.41 10.97
CA LEU A 158 7.06 3.53 10.40
C LEU A 158 5.69 3.10 9.87
N TYR A 159 5.67 2.09 8.99
CA TYR A 159 4.44 1.61 8.36
C TYR A 159 3.38 1.20 9.38
N PHE A 160 3.77 0.55 10.48
CA PHE A 160 2.84 0.19 11.55
C PHE A 160 2.27 1.42 12.26
N SER A 161 3.10 2.43 12.53
CA SER A 161 2.63 3.69 13.09
C SER A 161 1.60 4.38 12.19
N VAL A 162 1.89 4.43 10.90
CA VAL A 162 0.99 5.01 9.89
C VAL A 162 -0.32 4.24 9.80
N TYR A 163 -0.26 2.91 9.84
CA TYR A 163 -1.42 2.03 9.89
C TYR A 163 -2.33 2.37 11.10
N VAL A 164 -1.75 2.41 12.31
CA VAL A 164 -2.50 2.73 13.54
C VAL A 164 -3.09 4.14 13.50
N MET A 165 -2.33 5.13 12.98
CA MET A 165 -2.82 6.49 12.80
C MET A 165 -4.07 6.51 11.90
N ALA A 166 -3.99 5.85 10.74
CA ALA A 166 -5.05 5.88 9.75
C ALA A 166 -6.33 5.15 10.19
N LEU A 167 -6.22 4.07 10.96
CA LEU A 167 -7.38 3.38 11.59
C LEU A 167 -8.24 4.32 12.44
N ARG A 168 -7.64 5.36 13.01
CA ARG A 168 -8.30 6.29 13.95
C ARG A 168 -8.87 7.52 13.26
N VAL A 169 -8.55 7.72 11.98
CA VAL A 169 -9.07 8.86 11.22
C VAL A 169 -10.57 8.63 11.01
N ARG A 170 -11.38 9.62 11.40
CA ARG A 170 -12.82 9.64 11.12
C ARG A 170 -13.10 10.63 9.99
N ALA A 171 -14.04 10.25 9.11
CA ALA A 171 -14.54 11.12 8.06
C ALA A 171 -15.09 12.43 8.65
N ALA A 172 -14.80 13.56 8.01
CA ALA A 172 -15.32 14.87 8.45
C ALA A 172 -16.15 15.54 7.35
N ASN A 173 -17.30 16.10 7.73
CA ASN A 173 -18.15 16.86 6.82
C ASN A 173 -17.49 18.18 6.35
N LYS A 174 -16.70 18.80 7.23
CA LYS A 174 -15.92 20.02 6.97
C LYS A 174 -14.57 19.91 7.67
N ILE A 175 -13.49 20.19 6.94
CA ILE A 175 -12.13 20.23 7.50
C ILE A 175 -11.88 21.62 8.08
N ASN A 176 -11.31 21.68 9.29
CA ASN A 176 -10.89 22.94 9.89
C ASN A 176 -9.73 23.55 9.07
N PRO A 177 -9.87 24.79 8.55
CA PRO A 177 -8.82 25.47 7.78
C PRO A 177 -7.46 25.50 8.47
N LEU A 178 -7.45 25.55 9.81
CA LEU A 178 -6.22 25.52 10.62
C LEU A 178 -5.38 24.27 10.40
N LEU A 179 -5.98 23.13 10.03
CA LEU A 179 -5.24 21.90 9.75
C LEU A 179 -4.40 22.01 8.46
N TYR A 180 -4.89 22.74 7.45
CA TYR A 180 -4.11 23.00 6.24
C TYR A 180 -2.93 23.92 6.53
N ILE A 181 -3.16 24.96 7.34
CA ILE A 181 -2.09 25.87 7.79
C ILE A 181 -1.04 25.08 8.57
N LEU A 182 -1.47 24.20 9.48
CA LEU A 182 -0.57 23.37 10.27
C LEU A 182 0.27 22.43 9.39
N ALA A 183 -0.32 21.81 8.36
CA ALA A 183 0.42 20.98 7.41
C ALA A 183 1.49 21.78 6.63
N ILE A 184 1.17 23.01 6.21
CA ILE A 184 2.13 23.91 5.54
C ILE A 184 3.25 24.31 6.50
N VAL A 185 2.92 24.68 7.74
CA VAL A 185 3.91 25.05 8.76
C VAL A 185 4.84 23.87 9.05
N LEU A 186 4.33 22.65 9.18
CA LEU A 186 5.15 21.45 9.35
C LEU A 186 6.13 21.25 8.19
N LEU A 187 5.66 21.45 6.95
CA LEU A 187 6.51 21.33 5.76
C LEU A 187 7.63 22.37 5.78
N VAL A 188 7.32 23.63 6.09
CA VAL A 188 8.34 24.70 6.17
C VAL A 188 9.36 24.42 7.27
N VAL A 189 8.90 23.94 8.43
CA VAL A 189 9.77 23.56 9.54
C VAL A 189 10.67 22.38 9.14
N GLU A 190 10.14 21.37 8.46
CA GLU A 190 10.95 20.24 7.96
C GLU A 190 11.98 20.67 6.92
N ILE A 191 11.64 21.56 5.97
CA ILE A 191 12.62 22.13 5.02
C ILE A 191 13.74 22.83 5.78
N TYR A 192 13.39 23.64 6.77
CA TYR A 192 14.37 24.37 7.58
C TYR A 192 15.30 23.42 8.35
N ILE A 193 14.73 22.42 9.03
CA ILE A 193 15.48 21.43 9.80
C ILE A 193 16.38 20.61 8.88
N ASN A 194 15.86 20.13 7.74
CA ASN A 194 16.64 19.33 6.80
C ASN A 194 17.84 20.12 6.26
N LYS A 195 17.63 21.39 5.90
CA LYS A 195 18.73 22.26 5.43
C LYS A 195 19.77 22.55 6.52
N ARG A 196 19.37 22.63 7.79
CA ARG A 196 20.27 22.99 8.90
C ARG A 196 20.98 21.80 9.53
N PHE A 197 20.35 20.62 9.56
CA PHE A 197 20.86 19.43 10.23
C PHE A 197 21.18 18.27 9.27
N SER A 198 21.02 18.46 7.96
CA SER A 198 21.29 17.46 6.91
C SER A 198 20.56 16.12 7.15
N LEU A 199 19.32 16.18 7.64
CA LEU A 199 18.57 15.00 8.04
C LEU A 199 17.85 14.37 6.85
N ASN A 200 18.31 13.19 6.42
CA ASN A 200 17.83 12.46 5.25
C ASN A 200 16.52 11.63 5.47
N TYR A 201 15.59 12.09 6.32
CA TYR A 201 14.33 11.36 6.54
C TYR A 201 13.20 11.72 5.56
N GLY A 202 13.42 12.64 4.60
CA GLY A 202 12.58 12.78 3.42
C GLY A 202 11.17 13.35 3.63
N TYR A 203 11.04 14.48 4.35
CA TYR A 203 9.76 15.22 4.56
C TYR A 203 8.61 14.39 5.12
N LEU A 204 8.93 13.42 5.97
CA LEU A 204 8.02 12.36 6.35
C LEU A 204 6.87 12.85 7.25
N ILE A 205 7.11 13.80 8.16
CA ILE A 205 6.09 14.29 9.10
C ILE A 205 5.07 15.15 8.37
N SER A 206 5.52 16.04 7.47
CA SER A 206 4.60 16.81 6.63
C SER A 206 3.80 15.90 5.71
N PHE A 207 4.41 14.85 5.17
CA PHE A 207 3.70 13.86 4.37
C PHE A 207 2.61 13.10 5.17
N LEU A 208 2.88 12.71 6.42
CA LEU A 208 1.86 12.13 7.31
C LEU A 208 0.68 13.08 7.56
N ALA A 209 0.95 14.37 7.72
CA ALA A 209 -0.11 15.37 7.86
C ALA A 209 -0.95 15.50 6.58
N ILE A 210 -0.33 15.41 5.40
CA ILE A 210 -1.02 15.39 4.11
C ILE A 210 -1.89 14.13 3.99
N ILE A 211 -1.35 12.95 4.30
CA ILE A 211 -2.12 11.68 4.34
C ILE A 211 -3.36 11.84 5.22
N TYR A 212 -3.19 12.36 6.45
CA TYR A 212 -4.29 12.57 7.38
C TYR A 212 -5.39 13.46 6.79
N LEU A 213 -5.00 14.58 6.16
CA LEU A 213 -5.93 15.51 5.51
C LEU A 213 -6.68 14.86 4.35
N VAL A 214 -5.98 14.12 3.49
CA VAL A 214 -6.56 13.45 2.32
C VAL A 214 -7.57 12.37 2.75
N LEU A 215 -7.23 11.54 3.73
CA LEU A 215 -8.13 10.50 4.24
C LEU A 215 -9.39 11.10 4.88
N LYS A 216 -9.24 12.21 5.61
CA LYS A 216 -10.36 12.90 6.29
C LYS A 216 -11.40 13.47 5.34
N GLN A 217 -11.06 13.67 4.06
CA GLN A 217 -11.98 14.14 3.01
C GLN A 217 -12.91 13.05 2.46
N ILE A 218 -12.68 11.76 2.79
CA ILE A 218 -13.51 10.67 2.28
C ILE A 218 -14.87 10.68 2.99
N ARG A 219 -15.91 11.18 2.28
CA ARG A 219 -17.29 11.27 2.79
C ARG A 219 -17.99 9.91 2.93
N ASN A 220 -17.86 9.05 1.91
CA ASN A 220 -18.47 7.73 1.85
C ASN A 220 -17.38 6.64 1.76
N PRO A 221 -16.81 6.18 2.89
CA PRO A 221 -15.79 5.14 2.86
C PRO A 221 -16.33 3.80 2.35
N HIS A 222 -17.61 3.47 2.62
CA HIS A 222 -18.23 2.21 2.20
C HIS A 222 -18.59 2.14 0.70
N GLU A 223 -18.68 3.28 0.01
CA GLU A 223 -19.11 3.30 -1.40
C GLU A 223 -18.01 2.73 -2.30
N LEU A 224 -18.36 1.74 -3.12
CA LEU A 224 -17.46 1.16 -4.11
C LEU A 224 -17.37 2.08 -5.32
N THR A 225 -16.27 2.83 -5.41
CA THR A 225 -15.96 3.62 -6.61
C THR A 225 -15.04 2.84 -7.55
N PHE A 226 -14.96 3.29 -8.79
CA PHE A 226 -14.08 2.67 -9.78
C PHE A 226 -12.62 2.68 -9.32
N GLU A 227 -12.14 3.80 -8.78
CA GLU A 227 -10.75 3.94 -8.31
C GLU A 227 -10.46 2.98 -7.16
N LYS A 228 -11.40 2.85 -6.20
CA LYS A 228 -11.31 1.87 -5.12
C LYS A 228 -11.18 0.46 -5.68
N PHE A 229 -12.07 0.07 -6.58
CA PHE A 229 -12.06 -1.24 -7.20
C PHE A 229 -10.74 -1.52 -7.92
N MET A 230 -10.28 -0.55 -8.71
CA MET A 230 -9.05 -0.67 -9.49
C MET A 230 -7.80 -0.81 -8.62
N ILE A 231 -7.73 -0.18 -7.44
CA ILE A 231 -6.62 -0.39 -6.50
C ILE A 231 -6.46 -1.89 -6.18
N PHE A 232 -7.55 -2.59 -5.87
CA PHE A 232 -7.48 -4.02 -5.54
C PHE A 232 -7.18 -4.88 -6.78
N VAL A 233 -7.70 -4.51 -7.95
CA VAL A 233 -7.32 -5.15 -9.23
C VAL A 233 -5.81 -5.04 -9.44
N TYR A 234 -5.23 -3.85 -9.28
CA TYR A 234 -3.79 -3.65 -9.44
C TYR A 234 -2.95 -4.33 -8.35
N ILE A 235 -3.48 -4.55 -7.14
CA ILE A 235 -2.74 -5.31 -6.12
C ILE A 235 -2.71 -6.80 -6.45
N TYR A 236 -3.84 -7.36 -6.91
CA TYR A 236 -3.98 -8.81 -7.04
C TYR A 236 -3.70 -9.34 -8.45
N ILE A 237 -4.22 -8.68 -9.48
CA ILE A 237 -4.14 -9.16 -10.86
C ILE A 237 -2.83 -8.75 -11.51
N PHE A 238 -2.34 -7.53 -11.25
CA PHE A 238 -1.10 -7.03 -11.87
C PHE A 238 0.09 -7.96 -11.70
N PRO A 239 0.40 -8.50 -10.50
CA PRO A 239 1.55 -9.38 -10.33
C PRO A 239 1.46 -10.63 -11.21
N SER A 240 0.27 -11.22 -11.32
CA SER A 240 0.03 -12.40 -12.14
C SER A 240 0.14 -12.10 -13.63
N VAL A 241 -0.39 -10.95 -14.08
CA VAL A 241 -0.25 -10.50 -15.47
C VAL A 241 1.23 -10.22 -15.80
N TYR A 242 1.95 -9.55 -14.90
CA TYR A 242 3.38 -9.27 -15.07
C TYR A 242 4.19 -10.57 -15.18
N LEU A 243 3.96 -11.53 -14.27
CA LEU A 243 4.65 -12.82 -14.30
C LEU A 243 4.37 -13.60 -15.58
N ALA A 244 3.11 -13.64 -16.03
CA ALA A 244 2.75 -14.28 -17.29
C ALA A 244 3.43 -13.60 -18.49
N LEU A 245 3.38 -12.27 -18.58
CA LEU A 245 4.06 -11.57 -19.67
C LEU A 245 5.57 -11.80 -19.65
N ASN A 246 6.19 -11.79 -18.48
CA ASN A 246 7.63 -12.01 -18.33
C ASN A 246 8.04 -13.45 -18.68
N SER A 247 7.15 -14.44 -18.55
CA SER A 247 7.43 -15.83 -18.95
C SER A 247 7.22 -16.09 -20.45
N PHE A 248 6.34 -15.34 -21.12
CA PHE A 248 5.99 -15.57 -22.52
C PHE A 248 6.59 -14.57 -23.51
N VAL A 249 6.92 -13.35 -23.07
CA VAL A 249 7.35 -12.25 -23.94
C VAL A 249 8.78 -11.83 -23.59
N ILE A 250 9.74 -12.19 -24.46
CA ILE A 250 11.14 -11.79 -24.32
C ILE A 250 11.26 -10.33 -24.79
N THR A 251 11.03 -9.38 -23.89
CA THR A 251 11.11 -7.93 -24.14
C THR A 251 11.64 -7.18 -22.92
N ASP A 252 11.97 -5.90 -23.10
CA ASP A 252 12.42 -5.04 -22.00
C ASP A 252 11.41 -4.97 -20.85
N THR A 253 11.92 -4.97 -19.62
CA THR A 253 11.11 -4.91 -18.38
C THR A 253 10.18 -3.69 -18.35
N ALA A 254 10.61 -2.56 -18.91
CA ALA A 254 9.77 -1.36 -19.03
C ALA A 254 8.53 -1.61 -19.90
N ILE A 255 8.70 -2.31 -21.03
CA ILE A 255 7.60 -2.65 -21.95
C ILE A 255 6.64 -3.62 -21.26
N ILE A 256 7.19 -4.62 -20.57
CA ILE A 256 6.39 -5.59 -19.79
C ILE A 256 5.56 -4.88 -18.72
N LEU A 257 6.13 -3.91 -17.98
CA LEU A 257 5.41 -3.15 -16.95
C LEU A 257 4.27 -2.29 -17.54
N VAL A 258 4.48 -1.66 -18.70
CA VAL A 258 3.43 -0.91 -19.40
C VAL A 258 2.33 -1.84 -19.87
N LEU A 259 2.68 -2.95 -20.54
CA LEU A 259 1.71 -3.93 -21.00
C LEU A 259 0.93 -4.56 -19.84
N ALA A 260 1.61 -4.95 -18.76
CA ALA A 260 0.99 -5.50 -17.56
C ALA A 260 0.00 -4.50 -16.94
N SER A 261 0.38 -3.22 -16.87
CA SER A 261 -0.49 -2.17 -16.35
C SER A 261 -1.74 -2.00 -17.21
N LEU A 262 -1.59 -1.95 -18.53
CA LEU A 262 -2.70 -1.80 -19.47
C LEU A 262 -3.64 -3.02 -19.47
N ILE A 263 -3.09 -4.24 -19.52
CA ILE A 263 -3.90 -5.46 -19.46
C ILE A 263 -4.67 -5.53 -18.14
N THR A 264 -4.00 -5.22 -17.02
CA THR A 264 -4.65 -5.17 -15.70
C THR A 264 -5.77 -4.13 -15.68
N PHE A 265 -5.56 -2.96 -16.31
CA PHE A 265 -6.58 -1.95 -16.44
C PHE A 265 -7.81 -2.46 -17.22
N PHE A 266 -7.60 -3.10 -18.36
CA PHE A 266 -8.68 -3.68 -19.16
C PHE A 266 -9.44 -4.78 -18.42
N ILE A 267 -8.73 -5.71 -17.76
CA ILE A 267 -9.36 -6.74 -16.92
C ILE A 267 -10.20 -6.08 -15.82
N GLY A 268 -9.65 -5.07 -15.13
CA GLY A 268 -10.34 -4.33 -14.09
C GLY A 268 -11.61 -3.64 -14.59
N GLN A 269 -11.57 -3.00 -15.77
CA GLN A 269 -12.77 -2.41 -16.38
C GLN A 269 -13.84 -3.44 -16.68
N ILE A 270 -13.46 -4.59 -17.25
CA ILE A 270 -14.37 -5.69 -17.56
C ILE A 270 -15.05 -6.18 -16.27
N LEU A 271 -14.26 -6.47 -15.23
CA LEU A 271 -14.78 -6.95 -13.94
C LEU A 271 -15.70 -5.91 -13.27
N PHE A 272 -15.33 -4.63 -13.34
CA PHE A 272 -16.13 -3.54 -12.78
C PHE A 272 -17.43 -3.31 -13.55
N TYR A 273 -17.44 -3.53 -14.87
CA TYR A 273 -18.63 -3.39 -15.71
C TYR A 273 -19.62 -4.52 -15.46
N PHE A 274 -19.15 -5.78 -15.44
CA PHE A 274 -20.00 -6.95 -15.27
C PHE A 274 -20.51 -7.14 -13.83
N LYS A 275 -19.78 -6.64 -12.82
CA LYS A 275 -20.19 -6.66 -11.39
C LYS A 275 -20.64 -8.03 -10.88
N ILE A 276 -20.00 -9.09 -11.35
CA ILE A 276 -20.33 -10.45 -10.91
C ILE A 276 -19.75 -10.63 -9.51
N LYS A 277 -20.63 -10.60 -8.49
CA LYS A 277 -20.27 -10.62 -7.06
C LYS A 277 -19.25 -11.70 -6.71
N PHE A 278 -19.50 -12.94 -7.15
CA PHE A 278 -18.64 -14.08 -6.85
C PHE A 278 -17.21 -13.91 -7.41
N ILE A 279 -17.11 -13.46 -8.67
CA ILE A 279 -15.83 -13.22 -9.34
C ILE A 279 -15.09 -12.07 -8.65
N ASN A 280 -15.77 -10.97 -8.37
CA ASN A 280 -15.15 -9.82 -7.71
C ASN A 280 -14.67 -10.15 -6.29
N TYR A 281 -15.37 -11.01 -5.55
CA TYR A 281 -14.87 -11.49 -4.26
C TYR A 281 -13.61 -12.34 -4.38
N ILE A 282 -13.56 -13.28 -5.33
CA ILE A 282 -12.45 -14.22 -5.48
C ILE A 282 -11.19 -13.53 -6.03
N PHE A 283 -11.36 -12.61 -6.97
CA PHE A 283 -10.25 -11.98 -7.68
C PHE A 283 -9.91 -10.56 -7.20
N VAL A 284 -10.82 -9.89 -6.48
CA VAL A 284 -10.62 -8.50 -6.07
C VAL A 284 -10.88 -8.30 -4.56
N GLY A 285 -11.51 -9.26 -3.90
CA GLY A 285 -11.75 -9.24 -2.45
C GLY A 285 -12.88 -8.30 -2.04
N ILE A 286 -13.59 -7.69 -3.00
CA ILE A 286 -14.59 -6.64 -2.76
C ILE A 286 -15.85 -6.89 -3.59
N ASN A 287 -16.98 -6.42 -3.07
CA ASN A 287 -18.32 -6.52 -3.66
C ASN A 287 -18.91 -5.15 -3.96
#